data_AF-A0A1Y1MVE3-F1
#
_entry.id   AF-A0A1Y1MVE3-F1
#
_cell.length_a   1.000
_cell.length_b   1.000
_cell.length_c   1.000
_cell.angle_alpha   90.00
_cell.angle_beta   90.00
_cell.angle_gamma   90.00
#
_symmetry.space_group_name_H-M   'P 1'
#
loop_
_entity.id
_entity.type
_entity.pdbx_description
1 polymer ?
#
loop_
_entity_poly.entity_id
_entity_poly.type
_entity_poly.pdbx_seq_one_letter_code
_entity_poly.pdbx_strand_id
1 'polypeptide(L)'
;SHARNVWRKFDTQNLGQYSDLYLMSDVLLLADVFTNFREKCITTHKLDPAFFFTAPGYTWQCMLNYTKVKLELLTDVDMMLFVEKGIRGGITQCCTKYSKANHKYLDEKNFDPSKPSTHIMYMDMVNLYGWAQSQCLPLNNFKWLSEAKLKSLTPEAILNTPDDAVEGLILEVDLLYPRQLHDQHKSIPFCVEHDTPPGAKNKKLLATLHSKTRYVIHYRNLKQCLQAGLILERVHRAINFKQSCWLKPYIDLNARLRAQATNAFEKNLYKLLNNANFGKTMENVRNHRIIKLVTRWSGRYGANYYISQPNFHSREIFDDELLAIELSKTEILFNKPLYVGMAILEISKTRMYDFHYNFMQHQFSDDRLKLLYMDTDSLVYEMVCDDAYELIRANISRFDTSDYPENNIYNIPRCNGKVLGMMKDELGGRIITDWVALASKMYSYKTMDSDNDVMKLKGIRDYIVKNRLTFDDYLECLRSGITKSVAQS
;
A
#
# COMPACT_ATOMS: atom_id res chain seq x y z
N SER A 1 21.57 -20.57 28.26
CA SER A 1 22.20 -19.79 29.36
C SER A 1 21.17 -18.94 30.10
N HIS A 2 20.30 -18.18 29.42
CA HIS A 2 19.32 -17.28 30.04
C HIS A 2 18.30 -17.98 30.96
N ALA A 3 17.64 -19.07 30.52
CA ALA A 3 16.66 -19.79 31.33
C ALA A 3 17.21 -20.28 32.68
N ARG A 4 18.44 -20.82 32.70
CA ARG A 4 19.14 -21.22 33.94
C ARG A 4 19.47 -20.04 34.87
N ASN A 5 19.57 -18.83 34.34
CA ASN A 5 19.78 -17.63 35.14
C ASN A 5 18.47 -17.20 35.81
N VAL A 6 17.39 -17.09 35.04
CA VAL A 6 16.03 -16.80 35.56
C VAL A 6 15.66 -17.81 36.65
N TRP A 7 15.83 -19.11 36.37
CA TRP A 7 15.55 -20.18 37.33
C TRP A 7 16.25 -20.00 38.68
N ARG A 8 17.54 -19.68 38.66
CA ARG A 8 18.33 -19.44 39.89
C ARG A 8 17.97 -18.12 40.57
N LYS A 9 17.67 -17.08 39.79
CA LYS A 9 17.40 -15.73 40.30
C LYS A 9 16.07 -15.65 41.05
N PHE A 10 15.07 -16.39 40.57
CA PHE A 10 13.72 -16.45 41.15
C PHE A 10 13.49 -17.70 42.00
N ASP A 11 14.56 -18.42 42.36
CA ASP A 11 14.54 -19.63 43.18
C ASP A 11 13.45 -20.64 42.76
N THR A 12 13.33 -20.83 41.45
CA THR A 12 12.29 -21.68 40.86
C THR A 12 12.58 -23.14 41.19
N GLN A 13 11.59 -23.90 41.66
CA GLN A 13 11.79 -25.29 42.11
C GLN A 13 11.34 -26.31 41.07
N ASN A 14 10.43 -25.94 40.16
CA ASN A 14 9.91 -26.84 39.13
C ASN A 14 9.43 -26.06 37.89
N LEU A 15 9.14 -26.80 36.80
CA LEU A 15 8.75 -26.20 35.53
C LEU A 15 7.40 -25.46 35.60
N GLY A 16 6.49 -25.85 36.50
CA GLY A 16 5.22 -25.15 36.71
C GLY A 16 5.44 -23.73 37.21
N GLN A 17 6.24 -23.57 38.26
CA GLN A 17 6.60 -22.24 38.79
C GLN A 17 7.35 -21.39 37.76
N TYR A 18 8.19 -22.01 36.93
CA TYR A 18 8.86 -21.30 35.83
C TYR A 18 7.85 -20.80 34.79
N SER A 19 6.86 -21.62 34.45
CA SER A 19 5.77 -21.27 33.54
C SER A 19 4.90 -20.16 34.10
N ASP A 20 4.54 -20.22 35.40
CA ASP A 20 3.74 -19.18 36.06
C ASP A 20 4.48 -17.84 36.10
N LEU A 21 5.79 -17.86 36.39
CA LEU A 21 6.62 -16.67 36.35
C LEU A 21 6.70 -16.07 34.93
N TYR A 22 6.83 -16.91 33.91
CA TYR A 22 6.83 -16.49 32.51
C TYR A 22 5.48 -15.86 32.14
N LEU A 23 4.37 -16.52 32.44
CA LEU A 23 3.02 -16.04 32.16
C LEU A 23 2.74 -14.72 32.89
N MET A 24 3.10 -14.62 34.17
CA MET A 24 2.96 -13.39 34.95
C MET A 24 3.78 -12.26 34.33
N SER A 25 5.01 -12.53 33.90
CA SER A 25 5.85 -11.53 33.24
C SER A 25 5.23 -11.04 31.93
N ASP A 26 4.77 -11.96 31.07
CA ASP A 26 4.11 -11.62 29.80
C ASP A 26 2.84 -10.78 30.02
N VAL A 27 2.01 -11.13 31.01
CA VAL A 27 0.78 -10.39 31.34
C VAL A 27 1.09 -9.00 31.89
N LEU A 28 2.05 -8.88 32.81
CA LEU A 28 2.42 -7.60 33.41
C LEU A 28 3.08 -6.66 32.38
N LEU A 29 3.95 -7.18 31.51
CA LEU A 29 4.55 -6.41 30.42
C LEU A 29 3.49 -5.92 29.43
N LEU A 30 2.54 -6.78 29.06
CA LEU A 30 1.44 -6.37 28.18
C LEU A 30 0.56 -5.30 28.83
N ALA A 31 0.25 -5.45 30.12
CA ALA A 31 -0.56 -4.49 30.87
C ALA A 31 0.14 -3.12 30.97
N ASP A 32 1.45 -3.08 31.24
CA ASP A 32 2.24 -1.85 31.30
C ASP A 32 2.28 -1.15 29.94
N VAL A 33 2.62 -1.89 28.87
CA VAL A 33 2.64 -1.37 27.50
C VAL A 33 1.26 -0.85 27.08
N PHE A 34 0.18 -1.59 27.39
CA PHE A 34 -1.17 -1.19 27.02
C PHE A 34 -1.65 0.03 27.82
N THR A 35 -1.28 0.14 29.09
CA THR A 35 -1.61 1.30 29.93
C THR A 35 -0.94 2.57 29.42
N ASN A 36 0.36 2.51 29.11
CA ASN A 36 1.08 3.62 28.49
C ASN A 36 0.49 4.00 27.12
N PHE A 37 0.18 3.00 26.30
CA PHE A 37 -0.52 3.22 25.02
C PHE A 37 -1.86 3.95 25.20
N ARG A 38 -2.68 3.55 26.19
CA ARG A 38 -3.96 4.21 26.51
C ARG A 38 -3.74 5.64 26.93
N GLU A 39 -2.86 5.88 27.90
CA GLU A 39 -2.57 7.23 28.41
C GLU A 39 -2.15 8.18 27.27
N LYS A 40 -1.24 7.70 26.41
CA LYS A 40 -0.78 8.48 25.26
C LYS A 40 -1.91 8.80 24.28
N CYS A 41 -2.73 7.80 23.97
CA CYS A 41 -3.88 7.93 23.07
C CYS A 41 -4.95 8.89 23.60
N ILE A 42 -5.27 8.80 24.90
CA ILE A 42 -6.21 9.70 25.57
C ILE A 42 -5.66 11.12 25.56
N THR A 43 -4.38 11.30 25.89
CA THR A 43 -3.75 12.63 25.92
C THR A 43 -3.76 13.28 24.54
N THR A 44 -3.44 12.52 23.50
CA THR A 44 -3.22 13.01 22.14
C THR A 44 -4.51 13.17 21.34
N HIS A 45 -5.39 12.16 21.35
CA HIS A 45 -6.58 12.12 20.52
C HIS A 45 -7.90 12.23 21.30
N LYS A 46 -7.82 12.34 22.64
CA LYS A 46 -8.98 12.49 23.54
C LYS A 46 -9.96 11.30 23.51
N LEU A 47 -9.48 10.15 23.03
CA LEU A 47 -10.24 8.90 22.98
C LEU A 47 -9.38 7.78 23.58
N ASP A 48 -10.02 6.94 24.39
CA ASP A 48 -9.40 5.77 24.99
C ASP A 48 -9.47 4.58 24.01
N PRO A 49 -8.33 4.02 23.59
CA PRO A 49 -8.29 2.93 22.62
C PRO A 49 -8.95 1.64 23.14
N ALA A 50 -9.15 1.49 24.45
CA ALA A 50 -9.83 0.33 25.04
C ALA A 50 -11.31 0.19 24.63
N PHE A 51 -11.96 1.26 24.16
CA PHE A 51 -13.34 1.21 23.65
C PHE A 51 -13.45 0.77 22.18
N PHE A 52 -12.34 0.37 21.57
CA PHE A 52 -12.31 -0.01 20.15
C PHE A 52 -11.68 -1.38 19.98
N PHE A 53 -12.31 -2.23 19.18
CA PHE A 53 -11.81 -3.57 18.90
C PHE A 53 -10.45 -3.59 18.20
N THR A 54 -10.13 -2.55 17.42
CA THR A 54 -8.94 -2.52 16.57
C THR A 54 -8.40 -1.10 16.38
N ALA A 55 -7.11 -0.97 16.08
CA ALA A 55 -6.47 0.31 15.76
C ALA A 55 -7.13 1.05 14.56
N PRO A 56 -7.56 0.39 13.46
CA PRO A 56 -8.36 1.03 12.42
C PRO A 56 -9.70 1.60 12.91
N GLY A 57 -10.38 0.91 13.82
CA GLY A 57 -11.61 1.43 14.44
C GLY A 57 -11.35 2.67 15.29
N TYR A 58 -10.28 2.62 16.09
CA TYR A 58 -9.82 3.73 16.92
C TYR A 58 -9.45 4.96 16.09
N THR A 59 -8.53 4.83 15.12
CA THR A 59 -8.07 5.98 14.32
C THR A 59 -9.18 6.65 13.52
N TRP A 60 -10.13 5.86 13.01
CA TRP A 60 -11.29 6.39 12.30
C TRP A 60 -12.12 7.32 13.18
N GLN A 61 -12.32 6.93 14.45
CA GLN A 61 -13.06 7.72 15.43
C GLN A 61 -12.26 8.94 15.90
N CYS A 62 -10.94 8.80 16.07
CA CYS A 62 -10.05 9.95 16.31
C CYS A 62 -10.12 10.96 15.18
N MET A 63 -10.11 10.48 13.93
CA MET A 63 -10.18 11.32 12.73
C MET A 63 -11.51 12.07 12.67
N LEU A 64 -12.65 11.40 12.86
CA LEU A 64 -13.97 12.04 12.88
C LEU A 64 -14.08 13.04 14.04
N ASN A 65 -13.57 12.67 15.22
CA ASN A 65 -13.59 13.56 16.39
C ASN A 65 -12.70 14.79 16.20
N TYR A 66 -11.55 14.66 15.51
CA TYR A 66 -10.61 15.74 15.28
C TYR A 66 -11.08 16.69 14.17
N THR A 67 -11.48 16.14 13.02
CA THR A 67 -11.88 16.91 11.84
C THR A 67 -13.31 17.43 11.90
N LYS A 68 -14.17 16.79 12.73
CA LYS A 68 -15.62 17.03 12.78
C LYS A 68 -16.32 16.91 11.42
N VAL A 69 -15.68 16.20 10.48
CA VAL A 69 -16.22 16.01 9.14
C VAL A 69 -17.52 15.23 9.17
N LYS A 70 -18.48 15.62 8.32
CA LYS A 70 -19.74 14.89 8.10
C LYS A 70 -19.70 14.29 6.70
N LEU A 71 -19.44 12.98 6.64
CA LEU A 71 -19.41 12.21 5.41
C LEU A 71 -20.83 11.73 5.07
N GLU A 72 -21.29 12.01 3.85
CA GLU A 72 -22.56 11.51 3.34
C GLU A 72 -22.42 10.04 2.96
N LEU A 73 -23.32 9.19 3.42
CA LEU A 73 -23.37 7.79 2.96
C LEU A 73 -24.17 7.73 1.67
N LEU A 74 -23.66 6.97 0.68
CA LEU A 74 -24.40 6.73 -0.54
C LEU A 74 -25.61 5.84 -0.24
N THR A 75 -26.79 6.32 -0.62
CA THR A 75 -28.06 5.61 -0.45
C THR A 75 -28.53 4.91 -1.73
N ASP A 76 -27.98 5.29 -2.88
CA ASP A 76 -28.22 4.68 -4.18
C ASP A 76 -27.27 3.47 -4.38
N VAL A 77 -27.85 2.29 -4.60
CA VAL A 77 -27.12 1.04 -4.85
C VAL A 77 -26.28 1.12 -6.13
N ASP A 78 -26.73 1.83 -7.16
CA ASP A 78 -25.99 1.97 -8.41
C ASP A 78 -24.75 2.84 -8.24
N MET A 79 -24.84 3.90 -7.41
CA MET A 79 -23.66 4.69 -7.04
C MET A 79 -22.65 3.88 -6.25
N MET A 80 -23.14 3.04 -5.32
CA MET A 80 -22.29 2.14 -4.53
C MET A 80 -21.53 1.16 -5.43
N LEU A 81 -22.23 0.44 -6.31
CA LEU A 81 -21.62 -0.50 -7.26
C LEU A 81 -20.68 0.20 -8.24
N PHE A 82 -21.02 1.42 -8.67
CA PHE A 82 -20.18 2.25 -9.53
C PHE A 82 -18.86 2.63 -8.85
N VAL A 83 -18.91 3.10 -7.60
CA VAL A 83 -17.70 3.42 -6.81
C VAL A 83 -16.88 2.16 -6.54
N GLU A 84 -17.51 1.04 -6.21
CA GLU A 84 -16.84 -0.25 -6.00
C GLU A 84 -16.11 -0.74 -7.27
N LYS A 85 -16.71 -0.57 -8.44
CA LYS A 85 -16.05 -0.84 -9.72
C LYS A 85 -14.84 0.09 -9.97
N GLY A 86 -14.84 1.27 -9.34
CA GLY A 86 -13.75 2.24 -9.28
C GLY A 86 -12.54 1.81 -8.45
N ILE A 87 -12.72 0.87 -7.52
CA ILE A 87 -11.69 0.48 -6.55
C ILE A 87 -10.68 -0.46 -7.21
N ARG A 88 -9.44 0.03 -7.31
CA ARG A 88 -8.26 -0.72 -7.76
C ARG A 88 -7.08 -0.39 -6.87
N GLY A 89 -6.46 -1.42 -6.32
CA GLY A 89 -5.32 -1.31 -5.40
C GLY A 89 -4.07 -0.67 -6.02
N GLY A 90 -2.97 -0.71 -5.27
CA GLY A 90 -1.66 -0.27 -5.75
C GLY A 90 -1.17 -1.09 -6.95
N ILE A 91 -0.45 -0.43 -7.85
CA ILE A 91 0.13 -1.06 -9.04
C ILE A 91 1.37 -1.83 -8.61
N THR A 92 1.50 -3.09 -9.02
CA THR A 92 2.74 -3.86 -8.83
C THR A 92 3.14 -4.48 -10.15
N GLN A 93 4.35 -4.18 -10.64
CA GLN A 93 4.81 -4.63 -11.95
C GLN A 93 6.29 -5.05 -11.89
N CYS A 94 6.57 -6.24 -12.41
CA CYS A 94 7.94 -6.67 -12.70
C CYS A 94 8.20 -6.37 -14.18
N CYS A 95 9.04 -5.37 -14.45
CA CYS A 95 9.29 -4.86 -15.79
C CYS A 95 10.55 -5.49 -16.38
N THR A 96 11.65 -5.44 -15.63
CA THR A 96 12.93 -6.03 -16.02
C THR A 96 13.39 -7.00 -14.94
N LYS A 97 13.65 -8.25 -15.34
CA LYS A 97 13.83 -9.36 -14.41
C LYS A 97 15.22 -9.45 -13.78
N TYR A 98 16.25 -8.91 -14.42
CA TYR A 98 17.62 -8.93 -13.90
C TYR A 98 18.34 -7.63 -14.26
N SER A 99 19.16 -7.13 -13.34
CA SER A 99 20.07 -6.01 -13.56
C SER A 99 21.29 -6.18 -12.66
N LYS A 100 22.43 -5.65 -13.12
CA LYS A 100 23.68 -5.62 -12.38
C LYS A 100 24.28 -4.22 -12.46
N ALA A 101 24.62 -3.66 -11.31
CA ALA A 101 25.28 -2.37 -11.23
C ALA A 101 26.74 -2.48 -11.71
N ASN A 102 27.24 -1.39 -12.31
CA ASN A 102 28.62 -1.23 -12.73
C ASN A 102 28.96 0.26 -12.63
N HIS A 103 29.54 0.73 -11.53
CA HIS A 103 29.87 2.15 -11.39
C HIS A 103 31.05 2.37 -10.45
N LYS A 104 31.62 3.59 -10.47
CA LYS A 104 32.82 3.99 -9.71
C LYS A 104 32.77 3.77 -8.19
N TYR A 105 31.58 3.67 -7.59
CA TYR A 105 31.42 3.41 -6.16
C TYR A 105 31.48 1.92 -5.77
N LEU A 106 31.61 1.00 -6.74
CA LEU A 106 31.84 -0.42 -6.46
C LEU A 106 33.34 -0.66 -6.21
N ASP A 107 33.65 -1.71 -5.45
CA ASP A 107 35.04 -2.16 -5.27
C ASP A 107 35.70 -2.50 -6.61
N GLU A 108 37.04 -2.37 -6.69
CA GLU A 108 37.83 -2.64 -7.91
C GLU A 108 37.60 -4.02 -8.52
N LYS A 109 37.20 -5.02 -7.71
CA LYS A 109 36.87 -6.37 -8.19
C LYS A 109 35.55 -6.45 -8.95
N ASN A 110 34.64 -5.51 -8.70
CA ASN A 110 33.27 -5.51 -9.22
C ASN A 110 33.02 -4.38 -10.24
N PHE A 111 33.86 -3.34 -10.26
CA PHE A 111 33.79 -2.27 -11.25
C PHE A 111 34.58 -2.61 -12.51
N ASP A 112 33.93 -2.51 -13.67
CA ASP A 112 34.55 -2.67 -14.98
C ASP A 112 34.51 -1.34 -15.74
N PRO A 113 35.65 -0.61 -15.86
CA PRO A 113 35.70 0.68 -16.54
C PRO A 113 35.49 0.58 -18.05
N SER A 114 35.53 -0.63 -18.64
CA SER A 114 35.24 -0.83 -20.06
C SER A 114 33.73 -0.88 -20.37
N LYS A 115 32.89 -1.03 -19.33
CA LYS A 115 31.44 -1.07 -19.44
C LYS A 115 30.80 0.26 -19.07
N PRO A 116 29.60 0.58 -19.60
CA PRO A 116 28.85 1.76 -19.21
C PRO A 116 28.60 1.82 -17.69
N SER A 117 28.57 3.03 -17.13
CA SER A 117 28.25 3.23 -15.73
C SER A 117 26.74 3.03 -15.48
N THR A 118 26.38 1.97 -14.76
CA THR A 118 25.01 1.57 -14.44
C THR A 118 24.78 1.58 -12.93
N HIS A 119 23.73 2.26 -12.48
CA HIS A 119 23.29 2.31 -11.08
C HIS A 119 21.94 1.64 -10.92
N ILE A 120 21.74 0.91 -9.82
CA ILE A 120 20.43 0.40 -9.43
C ILE A 120 19.95 1.21 -8.22
N MET A 121 18.88 1.98 -8.41
CA MET A 121 18.29 2.82 -7.37
C MET A 121 16.92 2.30 -6.95
N TYR A 122 16.77 2.00 -5.66
CA TYR A 122 15.48 1.71 -5.05
C TYR A 122 14.92 3.00 -4.45
N MET A 123 13.93 3.58 -5.13
CA MET A 123 13.22 4.76 -4.67
C MET A 123 11.86 4.40 -4.05
N ASP A 124 11.48 5.05 -2.96
CA ASP A 124 10.22 4.84 -2.25
C ASP A 124 9.55 6.17 -1.89
N MET A 125 8.23 6.26 -2.06
CA MET A 125 7.49 7.47 -1.76
C MET A 125 7.18 7.57 -0.27
N VAL A 126 7.57 8.67 0.36
CA VAL A 126 7.28 8.94 1.77
C VAL A 126 5.76 9.05 2.00
N ASN A 127 5.18 7.96 2.51
CA ASN A 127 3.78 7.87 2.90
C ASN A 127 2.81 8.28 1.78
N LEU A 128 2.84 7.56 0.64
CA LEU A 128 2.04 7.83 -0.55
C LEU A 128 0.54 8.02 -0.24
N TYR A 129 -0.06 7.10 0.52
CA TYR A 129 -1.48 7.23 0.88
C TYR A 129 -1.74 8.36 1.88
N GLY A 130 -0.78 8.70 2.75
CA GLY A 130 -0.88 9.90 3.58
C GLY A 130 -0.88 11.18 2.74
N TRP A 131 -0.02 11.25 1.71
CA TRP A 131 -0.04 12.37 0.75
C TRP A 131 -1.39 12.48 0.03
N ALA A 132 -1.93 11.36 -0.45
CA ALA A 132 -3.23 11.31 -1.11
C ALA A 132 -4.39 11.67 -0.16
N GLN A 133 -4.32 11.23 1.10
CA GLN A 133 -5.26 11.60 2.16
C GLN A 133 -5.24 13.10 2.48
N SER A 134 -4.13 13.80 2.20
CA SER A 134 -4.02 15.25 2.39
C SER A 134 -4.54 16.08 1.21
N GLN A 135 -5.05 15.45 0.15
CA GLN A 135 -5.61 16.14 -1.01
C GLN A 135 -7.10 16.45 -0.83
N CYS A 136 -7.72 17.17 -1.78
CA CYS A 136 -9.17 17.27 -1.85
C CYS A 136 -9.79 15.88 -2.08
N LEU A 137 -10.67 15.48 -1.17
CA LEU A 137 -11.36 14.20 -1.18
C LEU A 137 -12.87 14.41 -1.22
N PRO A 138 -13.64 13.48 -1.82
CA PRO A 138 -15.09 13.58 -1.85
C PRO A 138 -15.66 13.64 -0.44
N LEU A 139 -16.74 14.40 -0.27
CA LEU A 139 -17.34 14.72 1.02
C LEU A 139 -18.83 14.37 1.06
N ASN A 140 -19.62 15.01 0.19
CA ASN A 140 -21.09 14.95 0.18
C ASN A 140 -21.69 15.44 -1.15
N ASN A 141 -23.02 15.54 -1.20
CA ASN A 141 -23.83 16.00 -2.33
C ASN A 141 -23.59 15.18 -3.60
N PHE A 142 -23.62 13.85 -3.44
CA PHE A 142 -23.42 12.91 -4.54
C PHE A 142 -24.64 12.91 -5.46
N LYS A 143 -24.45 13.23 -6.74
CA LYS A 143 -25.53 13.26 -7.72
C LYS A 143 -25.06 12.69 -9.05
N TRP A 144 -25.92 11.89 -9.68
CA TRP A 144 -25.74 11.55 -11.09
C TRP A 144 -25.89 12.81 -11.93
N LEU A 145 -24.99 12.98 -12.89
CA LEU A 145 -25.10 14.07 -13.86
C LEU A 145 -26.21 13.78 -14.89
N SER A 146 -26.93 14.84 -15.28
CA SER A 146 -27.89 14.77 -16.38
C SER A 146 -27.19 14.59 -17.73
N GLU A 147 -27.89 14.08 -18.74
CA GLU A 147 -27.32 13.91 -20.09
C GLU A 147 -26.76 15.20 -20.67
N ALA A 148 -27.42 16.35 -20.43
CA ALA A 148 -26.93 17.65 -20.87
C ALA A 148 -25.57 18.00 -20.25
N LYS A 149 -25.38 17.69 -18.95
CA LYS A 149 -24.10 17.88 -18.27
C LYS A 149 -23.05 16.88 -18.74
N LEU A 150 -23.43 15.63 -19.01
CA LEU A 150 -22.50 14.64 -19.56
C LEU A 150 -21.94 15.08 -20.93
N LYS A 151 -22.79 15.63 -21.80
CA LYS A 151 -22.36 16.18 -23.10
C LYS A 151 -21.39 17.37 -22.98
N SER A 152 -21.40 18.08 -21.85
CA SER A 152 -20.47 19.18 -21.58
C SER A 152 -19.10 18.75 -21.04
N LEU A 153 -18.93 17.47 -20.67
CA LEU A 153 -17.66 16.92 -20.16
C LEU A 153 -16.70 16.58 -21.31
N THR A 154 -16.24 17.61 -22.04
CA THR A 154 -15.21 17.45 -23.07
C THR A 154 -13.83 17.18 -22.42
N PRO A 155 -12.85 16.65 -23.17
CA PRO A 155 -11.48 16.50 -22.68
C PRO A 155 -10.93 17.81 -22.11
N GLU A 156 -11.17 18.94 -22.77
CA GLU A 156 -10.72 20.27 -22.32
C GLU A 156 -11.38 20.66 -21.01
N ALA A 157 -12.69 20.40 -20.85
CA ALA A 157 -13.39 20.67 -19.59
C ALA A 157 -12.79 19.86 -18.42
N ILE A 158 -12.45 18.60 -18.66
CA ILE A 158 -11.82 17.72 -17.66
C ILE A 158 -10.40 18.21 -17.33
N LEU A 159 -9.59 18.54 -18.35
CA LEU A 159 -8.23 19.05 -18.20
C LEU A 159 -8.19 20.37 -17.40
N ASN A 160 -9.16 21.24 -17.66
CA ASN A 160 -9.27 22.55 -17.01
C ASN A 160 -9.89 22.49 -15.61
N THR A 161 -10.39 21.33 -15.16
CA THR A 161 -10.91 21.19 -13.80
C THR A 161 -9.76 21.23 -12.78
N PRO A 162 -9.76 22.18 -11.83
CA PRO A 162 -8.74 22.25 -10.78
C PRO A 162 -8.77 21.03 -9.85
N ASP A 163 -7.61 20.67 -9.33
CA ASP A 163 -7.45 19.55 -8.40
C ASP A 163 -8.05 19.85 -7.02
N ASP A 164 -8.24 21.14 -6.70
CA ASP A 164 -8.83 21.69 -5.49
C ASP A 164 -10.22 22.32 -5.72
N ALA A 165 -10.84 22.05 -6.87
CA ALA A 165 -12.17 22.53 -7.19
C ALA A 165 -13.19 22.10 -6.12
N VAL A 166 -14.20 22.94 -5.87
CA VAL A 166 -15.28 22.66 -4.90
C VAL A 166 -16.04 21.39 -5.26
N GLU A 167 -16.19 21.11 -6.55
CA GLU A 167 -16.82 19.89 -7.05
C GLU A 167 -15.79 19.00 -7.76
N GLY A 168 -15.89 17.69 -7.53
CA GLY A 168 -15.13 16.66 -8.23
C GLY A 168 -16.03 15.69 -8.97
N LEU A 169 -15.42 14.81 -9.77
CA LEU A 169 -16.12 13.84 -10.60
C LEU A 169 -15.51 12.42 -10.48
N ILE A 170 -16.38 11.42 -10.50
CA ILE A 170 -16.03 10.04 -10.86
C ILE A 170 -16.85 9.69 -12.11
N LEU A 171 -16.17 9.21 -13.16
CA LEU A 171 -16.75 9.00 -14.49
C LEU A 171 -16.62 7.53 -14.91
N GLU A 172 -17.59 6.98 -15.64
CA GLU A 172 -17.44 5.75 -16.42
C GLU A 172 -17.20 6.12 -17.89
N VAL A 173 -16.02 5.78 -18.40
CA VAL A 173 -15.52 6.26 -19.70
C VAL A 173 -15.02 5.13 -20.58
N ASP A 174 -15.01 5.38 -21.90
CA ASP A 174 -14.22 4.62 -22.85
C ASP A 174 -12.95 5.41 -23.18
N LEU A 175 -11.79 4.76 -23.07
CA LEU A 175 -10.48 5.34 -23.33
C LEU A 175 -9.78 4.51 -24.40
N LEU A 176 -9.54 5.11 -25.55
CA LEU A 176 -8.64 4.55 -26.54
C LEU A 176 -7.20 4.71 -26.04
N TYR A 177 -6.44 3.63 -26.15
CA TYR A 177 -5.00 3.59 -25.87
C TYR A 177 -4.24 3.54 -27.21
N PRO A 178 -3.73 4.67 -27.72
CA PRO A 178 -3.02 4.69 -29.00
C PRO A 178 -1.78 3.80 -28.99
N ARG A 179 -1.61 3.01 -30.06
CA ARG A 179 -0.47 2.09 -30.22
C ARG A 179 0.89 2.79 -30.14
N GLN A 180 0.97 4.04 -30.61
CA GLN A 180 2.20 4.83 -30.56
C GLN A 180 2.70 5.14 -29.14
N LEU A 181 1.84 5.05 -28.12
CA LEU A 181 2.22 5.28 -26.72
C LEU A 181 2.72 4.02 -26.02
N HIS A 182 2.61 2.85 -26.66
CA HIS A 182 2.86 1.57 -26.01
C HIS A 182 4.29 1.44 -25.51
N ASP A 183 5.27 1.84 -26.32
CA ASP A 183 6.68 1.72 -25.94
C ASP A 183 7.05 2.64 -24.78
N GLN A 184 6.49 3.85 -24.76
CA GLN A 184 6.68 4.82 -23.68
C GLN A 184 6.01 4.37 -22.38
N HIS A 185 4.82 3.77 -22.47
CA HIS A 185 4.00 3.43 -21.30
C HIS A 185 4.11 1.97 -20.85
N LYS A 186 4.91 1.12 -21.53
CA LYS A 186 5.01 -0.33 -21.23
C LYS A 186 5.37 -0.65 -19.79
N SER A 187 6.14 0.22 -19.15
CA SER A 187 6.66 0.04 -17.80
C SER A 187 5.61 0.30 -16.72
N ILE A 188 4.74 1.30 -16.91
CA ILE A 188 3.66 1.62 -15.96
C ILE A 188 2.38 2.05 -16.71
N PRO A 189 1.67 1.13 -17.38
CA PRO A 189 0.46 1.46 -18.12
C PRO A 189 -0.59 2.17 -17.26
N PHE A 190 -1.18 3.24 -17.81
CA PHE A 190 -2.35 3.88 -17.23
C PHE A 190 -3.55 2.93 -17.15
N CYS A 191 -4.45 3.19 -16.21
CA CYS A 191 -5.74 2.50 -16.07
C CYS A 191 -5.68 0.98 -15.84
N VAL A 192 -4.94 0.52 -14.82
CA VAL A 192 -4.94 -0.90 -14.41
C VAL A 192 -6.36 -1.44 -14.15
N GLU A 193 -6.62 -2.70 -14.48
CA GLU A 193 -7.97 -3.29 -14.39
C GLU A 193 -7.98 -4.69 -13.81
N HIS A 194 -9.10 -5.08 -13.20
CA HIS A 194 -9.28 -6.44 -12.69
C HIS A 194 -9.78 -7.36 -13.79
N ASP A 195 -8.91 -8.24 -14.27
CA ASP A 195 -9.25 -9.21 -15.30
C ASP A 195 -8.52 -10.54 -15.07
N THR A 196 -8.94 -11.59 -15.78
CA THR A 196 -8.36 -12.92 -15.69
C THR A 196 -7.27 -13.06 -16.75
N PRO A 197 -5.97 -13.14 -16.38
CA PRO A 197 -4.92 -13.34 -17.37
C PRO A 197 -5.11 -14.66 -18.14
N PRO A 198 -4.62 -14.74 -19.39
CA PRO A 198 -4.71 -15.96 -20.19
C PRO A 198 -4.18 -17.19 -19.42
N GLY A 199 -4.97 -18.26 -19.38
CA GLY A 199 -4.64 -19.49 -18.66
C GLY A 199 -4.78 -19.44 -17.14
N ALA A 200 -5.17 -18.31 -16.55
CA ALA A 200 -5.43 -18.20 -15.11
C ALA A 200 -6.92 -18.47 -14.77
N LYS A 201 -7.17 -18.92 -13.55
CA LYS A 201 -8.54 -19.08 -13.00
C LYS A 201 -9.03 -17.89 -12.17
N ASN A 202 -8.09 -17.07 -11.69
CA ASN A 202 -8.36 -16.00 -10.75
C ASN A 202 -8.12 -14.64 -11.41
N LYS A 203 -9.02 -13.69 -11.14
CA LYS A 203 -8.84 -12.29 -11.51
C LYS A 203 -7.59 -11.73 -10.82
N LYS A 204 -6.81 -10.95 -11.55
CA LYS A 204 -5.66 -10.20 -11.06
C LYS A 204 -5.81 -8.74 -11.47
N LEU A 205 -5.09 -7.85 -10.78
CA LEU A 205 -4.95 -6.48 -11.25
C LEU A 205 -3.90 -6.49 -12.37
N LEU A 206 -4.33 -6.20 -13.59
CA LEU A 206 -3.49 -6.23 -14.78
C LEU A 206 -3.11 -4.82 -15.21
N ALA A 207 -1.83 -4.65 -15.53
CA ALA A 207 -1.31 -3.47 -16.20
C ALA A 207 -1.23 -3.76 -17.69
N THR A 208 -2.26 -3.36 -18.44
CA THR A 208 -2.38 -3.62 -19.88
C THR A 208 -2.42 -2.32 -20.66
N LEU A 209 -1.86 -2.34 -21.87
CA LEU A 209 -1.90 -1.23 -22.83
C LEU A 209 -3.15 -1.28 -23.72
N HIS A 210 -4.17 -2.06 -23.34
CA HIS A 210 -5.42 -2.15 -24.09
C HIS A 210 -6.28 -0.91 -23.86
N SER A 211 -7.06 -0.50 -24.87
CA SER A 211 -8.17 0.43 -24.67
C SER A 211 -9.08 -0.04 -23.54
N LYS A 212 -9.66 0.91 -22.83
CA LYS A 212 -10.53 0.66 -21.69
C LYS A 212 -11.97 0.94 -22.10
N THR A 213 -12.86 0.03 -21.75
CA THR A 213 -14.29 0.18 -22.02
C THR A 213 -15.05 0.24 -20.70
N ARG A 214 -15.91 1.24 -20.55
CA ARG A 214 -16.69 1.49 -19.33
C ARG A 214 -15.85 1.45 -18.06
N TYR A 215 -14.69 2.10 -18.11
CA TYR A 215 -13.74 2.19 -17.01
C TYR A 215 -14.14 3.30 -16.05
N VAL A 216 -14.25 2.97 -14.75
CA VAL A 216 -14.62 3.97 -13.73
C VAL A 216 -13.36 4.69 -13.25
N ILE A 217 -13.29 6.02 -13.32
CA ILE A 217 -12.08 6.77 -13.05
C ILE A 217 -12.37 8.06 -12.29
N HIS A 218 -11.47 8.42 -11.38
CA HIS A 218 -11.50 9.73 -10.74
C HIS A 218 -10.97 10.79 -11.71
N TYR A 219 -11.59 11.97 -11.76
CA TYR A 219 -11.26 13.00 -12.76
C TYR A 219 -9.77 13.39 -12.80
N ARG A 220 -9.09 13.42 -11.65
CA ARG A 220 -7.64 13.70 -11.58
C ARG A 220 -6.79 12.66 -12.30
N ASN A 221 -7.16 11.37 -12.21
CA ASN A 221 -6.46 10.31 -12.91
C ASN A 221 -6.80 10.35 -14.41
N LEU A 222 -8.06 10.65 -14.77
CA LEU A 222 -8.46 10.87 -16.16
C LEU A 222 -7.72 12.04 -16.80
N LYS A 223 -7.57 13.16 -16.09
CA LYS A 223 -6.79 14.33 -16.50
C LYS A 223 -5.35 13.93 -16.86
N GLN A 224 -4.68 13.14 -16.03
CA GLN A 224 -3.34 12.63 -16.35
C GLN A 224 -3.33 11.69 -17.55
N CYS A 225 -4.34 10.81 -17.69
CA CYS A 225 -4.44 9.95 -18.87
C CYS A 225 -4.54 10.76 -20.17
N LEU A 226 -5.35 11.82 -20.16
CA LEU A 226 -5.50 12.74 -21.30
C LEU A 226 -4.20 13.50 -21.60
N GLN A 227 -3.51 13.99 -20.56
CA GLN A 227 -2.20 14.64 -20.70
C GLN A 227 -1.13 13.70 -21.26
N ALA A 228 -1.21 12.41 -20.91
CA ALA A 228 -0.33 11.36 -21.44
C ALA A 228 -0.74 10.88 -22.84
N GLY A 229 -1.77 11.45 -23.46
CA GLY A 229 -2.17 11.18 -24.83
C GLY A 229 -3.21 10.06 -25.03
N LEU A 230 -3.80 9.51 -23.96
CA LEU A 230 -4.97 8.64 -24.09
C LEU A 230 -6.16 9.46 -24.59
N ILE A 231 -7.02 8.84 -25.40
CA ILE A 231 -8.12 9.52 -26.08
C ILE A 231 -9.43 9.13 -25.41
N LEU A 232 -10.17 10.12 -24.90
CA LEU A 232 -11.52 9.93 -24.37
C LEU A 232 -12.51 9.80 -25.53
N GLU A 233 -13.04 8.59 -25.73
CA GLU A 233 -14.01 8.31 -26.79
C GLU A 233 -15.44 8.59 -26.33
N ARG A 234 -15.75 8.25 -25.07
CA ARG A 234 -17.12 8.37 -24.55
C ARG A 234 -17.16 8.53 -23.03
N VAL A 235 -18.08 9.37 -22.54
CA VAL A 235 -18.52 9.40 -21.14
C VAL A 235 -19.90 8.75 -21.07
N HIS A 236 -20.04 7.64 -20.34
CA HIS A 236 -21.30 6.91 -20.20
C HIS A 236 -22.18 7.49 -19.11
N ARG A 237 -21.58 7.78 -17.96
CA ARG A 237 -22.23 8.34 -16.77
C ARG A 237 -21.17 8.89 -15.83
N ALA A 238 -21.56 9.82 -14.98
CA ALA A 238 -20.68 10.42 -14.00
C ALA A 238 -21.45 10.83 -12.76
N ILE A 239 -20.78 10.72 -11.61
CA ILE A 239 -21.24 11.27 -10.34
C ILE A 239 -20.44 12.53 -10.07
N ASN A 240 -21.12 13.64 -9.76
CA ASN A 240 -20.47 14.80 -9.15
C ASN A 240 -20.67 14.80 -7.63
N PHE A 241 -19.73 15.40 -6.92
CA PHE A 241 -19.72 15.52 -5.47
C PHE A 241 -18.99 16.78 -5.04
N LYS A 242 -19.27 17.26 -3.84
CA LYS A 242 -18.42 18.26 -3.19
C LYS A 242 -17.18 17.60 -2.60
N GLN A 243 -16.05 18.29 -2.68
CA GLN A 243 -14.78 17.84 -2.12
C GLN A 243 -14.06 18.96 -1.38
N SER A 244 -13.16 18.58 -0.48
CA SER A 244 -12.25 19.49 0.22
C SER A 244 -11.10 18.71 0.84
N CYS A 245 -10.05 19.41 1.29
CA CYS A 245 -8.92 18.81 2.04
C CYS A 245 -9.29 18.47 3.50
N TRP A 246 -10.49 17.93 3.75
CA TRP A 246 -11.03 17.74 5.11
C TRP A 246 -10.21 16.78 5.98
N LEU A 247 -9.45 15.86 5.38
CA LEU A 247 -8.63 14.88 6.10
C LEU A 247 -7.20 15.37 6.37
N LYS A 248 -6.72 16.36 5.61
CA LYS A 248 -5.37 16.93 5.73
C LYS A 248 -5.00 17.33 7.16
N PRO A 249 -5.85 18.02 7.95
CA PRO A 249 -5.50 18.40 9.32
C PRO A 249 -5.14 17.21 10.22
N TYR A 250 -5.83 16.08 10.06
CA TYR A 250 -5.55 14.87 10.85
C TYR A 250 -4.25 14.20 10.42
N ILE A 251 -3.96 14.15 9.11
CA ILE A 251 -2.70 13.63 8.60
C ILE A 251 -1.53 14.49 9.07
N ASP A 252 -1.66 15.82 9.01
CA ASP A 252 -0.65 16.77 9.47
C ASP A 252 -0.41 16.66 10.99
N LEU A 253 -1.46 16.41 11.78
CA LEU A 253 -1.32 16.09 13.22
C LEU A 253 -0.44 14.86 13.43
N ASN A 254 -0.79 13.73 12.80
CA ASN A 254 -0.05 12.48 12.97
C ASN A 254 1.39 12.58 12.43
N ALA A 255 1.61 13.33 11.36
CA ALA A 255 2.95 13.59 10.82
C ALA A 255 3.82 14.37 11.82
N ARG A 256 3.29 15.45 12.43
CA ARG A 256 3.99 16.21 13.47
C ARG A 256 4.30 15.36 14.70
N LEU A 257 3.34 14.59 15.18
CA LEU A 257 3.54 13.68 16.31
C LEU A 257 4.60 12.61 16.01
N ARG A 258 4.60 12.06 14.79
CA ARG A 258 5.63 11.11 14.33
C ARG A 258 7.02 11.73 14.20
N ALA A 259 7.11 13.03 13.88
CA ALA A 259 8.37 13.76 13.84
C ALA A 259 8.91 14.00 15.26
N GLN A 260 8.04 14.36 16.21
CA GLN A 260 8.37 14.65 17.61
C GLN A 260 8.63 13.40 18.46
N ALA A 261 8.08 12.25 18.06
CA ALA A 261 8.26 10.99 18.79
C ALA A 261 9.74 10.59 18.92
N THR A 262 10.16 10.28 20.14
CA THR A 262 11.53 9.87 20.45
C THR A 262 11.72 8.36 20.41
N ASN A 263 10.67 7.59 20.71
CA ASN A 263 10.70 6.13 20.73
C ASN A 263 10.12 5.49 19.45
N ALA A 264 10.54 4.27 19.16
CA ALA A 264 10.12 3.52 17.96
C ALA A 264 8.62 3.17 17.97
N PHE A 265 8.05 2.90 19.14
CA PHE A 265 6.64 2.55 19.30
C PHE A 265 5.73 3.68 18.81
N GLU A 266 5.91 4.90 19.32
CA GLU A 266 5.13 6.07 18.93
C GLU A 266 5.30 6.41 17.44
N LYS A 267 6.54 6.34 16.92
CA LYS A 267 6.80 6.54 15.49
C LYS A 267 6.00 5.57 14.62
N ASN A 268 5.90 4.30 15.05
CA ASN A 268 5.14 3.27 14.37
C ASN A 268 3.63 3.44 14.56
N LEU A 269 3.18 3.87 15.75
CA LEU A 269 1.78 4.13 16.04
C LEU A 269 1.23 5.22 15.12
N TYR A 270 1.84 6.40 15.06
CA TYR A 270 1.32 7.49 14.22
C TYR A 270 1.40 7.16 12.72
N LYS A 271 2.38 6.35 12.29
CA LYS A 271 2.41 5.77 10.93
C LYS A 271 1.19 4.86 10.70
N LEU A 272 0.91 3.98 11.65
CA LEU A 272 -0.22 3.05 11.60
C LEU A 272 -1.56 3.79 11.55
N LEU A 273 -1.77 4.83 12.37
CA LEU A 273 -3.03 5.59 12.39
C LEU A 273 -3.37 6.17 11.00
N ASN A 274 -2.39 6.77 10.31
CA ASN A 274 -2.58 7.27 8.95
C ASN A 274 -2.92 6.15 7.94
N ASN A 275 -2.21 5.03 7.99
CA ASN A 275 -2.43 3.91 7.05
C ASN A 275 -3.77 3.19 7.32
N ALA A 276 -4.11 3.01 8.59
CA ALA A 276 -5.29 2.31 9.04
C ALA A 276 -6.58 3.11 8.77
N ASN A 277 -6.51 4.45 8.78
CA ASN A 277 -7.62 5.32 8.43
C ASN A 277 -8.10 5.07 6.99
N PHE A 278 -7.15 5.02 6.03
CA PHE A 278 -7.44 4.61 4.66
C PHE A 278 -8.09 3.21 4.61
N GLY A 279 -7.50 2.21 5.29
CA GLY A 279 -8.05 0.85 5.32
C GLY A 279 -9.50 0.79 5.80
N LYS A 280 -9.91 1.67 6.72
CA LYS A 280 -11.28 1.73 7.22
C LYS A 280 -12.30 2.25 6.19
N THR A 281 -11.88 3.16 5.31
CA THR A 281 -12.72 3.63 4.18
C THR A 281 -12.98 2.51 3.16
N MET A 282 -12.14 1.49 3.14
CA MET A 282 -12.15 0.37 2.19
C MET A 282 -12.71 -0.93 2.80
N GLU A 283 -13.31 -0.86 3.98
CA GLU A 283 -13.84 -2.02 4.69
C GLU A 283 -15.01 -2.66 3.93
N ASN A 284 -14.81 -3.91 3.49
CA ASN A 284 -15.85 -4.66 2.81
C ASN A 284 -16.80 -5.32 3.84
N VAL A 285 -17.92 -4.64 4.09
CA VAL A 285 -18.95 -5.10 5.02
C VAL A 285 -19.63 -6.42 4.61
N ARG A 286 -19.51 -6.84 3.33
CA ARG A 286 -20.03 -8.14 2.85
C ARG A 286 -19.23 -9.33 3.40
N ASN A 287 -17.97 -9.10 3.76
CA ASN A 287 -17.11 -10.14 4.34
C ASN A 287 -17.35 -10.32 5.84
N HIS A 288 -18.17 -9.48 6.47
CA HIS A 288 -18.49 -9.64 7.89
C HIS A 288 -19.31 -10.91 8.09
N ARG A 289 -18.93 -11.69 9.11
CA ARG A 289 -19.57 -12.95 9.47
C ARG A 289 -20.33 -12.81 10.78
N ILE A 290 -21.36 -13.62 10.94
CA ILE A 290 -22.06 -13.75 12.22
C ILE A 290 -21.55 -15.05 12.84
N ILE A 291 -20.87 -14.94 13.97
CA ILE A 291 -20.38 -16.11 14.72
C ILE A 291 -21.29 -16.30 15.94
N LYS A 292 -21.77 -17.52 16.13
CA LYS A 292 -22.53 -17.96 17.30
C LYS A 292 -21.72 -19.03 18.03
N LEU A 293 -21.33 -18.72 19.26
CA LEU A 293 -20.78 -19.72 20.17
C LEU A 293 -21.95 -20.46 20.82
N VAL A 294 -21.96 -21.77 20.71
CA VAL A 294 -23.01 -22.64 21.25
C VAL A 294 -22.40 -23.75 22.07
N THR A 295 -23.06 -24.06 23.18
CA THR A 295 -22.61 -25.11 24.11
C THR A 295 -23.57 -26.28 24.21
N ARG A 296 -24.57 -26.32 23.33
CA ARG A 296 -25.58 -27.39 23.29
C ARG A 296 -26.00 -27.71 21.88
N TRP A 297 -26.24 -28.99 21.62
CA TRP A 297 -26.68 -29.46 20.31
C TRP A 297 -28.12 -29.04 19.99
N SER A 298 -29.05 -29.29 20.91
CA SER A 298 -30.49 -29.17 20.69
C SER A 298 -31.14 -28.01 21.47
N GLY A 299 -32.39 -27.71 21.12
CA GLY A 299 -33.19 -26.64 21.71
C GLY A 299 -33.09 -25.31 20.95
N ARG A 300 -33.83 -24.30 21.43
CA ARG A 300 -33.81 -22.96 20.83
C ARG A 300 -32.39 -22.39 20.90
N TYR A 301 -31.84 -21.95 19.78
CA TYR A 301 -30.45 -21.49 19.65
C TYR A 301 -29.39 -22.56 19.95
N GLY A 302 -29.75 -23.85 19.87
CA GLY A 302 -28.76 -24.94 19.84
C GLY A 302 -28.01 -25.01 18.51
N ALA A 303 -26.98 -25.83 18.44
CA ALA A 303 -26.19 -26.02 17.24
C ALA A 303 -27.04 -26.46 16.04
N ASN A 304 -27.97 -27.41 16.25
CA ASN A 304 -28.86 -27.93 15.21
C ASN A 304 -29.74 -26.83 14.58
N TYR A 305 -30.17 -25.85 15.37
CA TYR A 305 -30.99 -24.74 14.92
C TYR A 305 -30.20 -23.83 13.98
N TYR A 306 -28.97 -23.46 14.32
CA TYR A 306 -28.17 -22.58 13.46
C TYR A 306 -27.63 -23.30 12.21
N ILE A 307 -27.26 -24.59 12.32
CA ILE A 307 -26.81 -25.39 11.18
C ILE A 307 -27.92 -25.58 10.14
N SER A 308 -29.17 -25.68 10.59
CA SER A 308 -30.33 -25.82 9.69
C SER A 308 -30.76 -24.51 9.03
N GLN A 309 -30.14 -23.36 9.36
CA GLN A 309 -30.48 -22.10 8.72
C GLN A 309 -29.91 -22.02 7.29
N PRO A 310 -30.63 -21.40 6.34
CA PRO A 310 -30.19 -21.29 4.94
C PRO A 310 -28.92 -20.45 4.76
N ASN A 311 -28.59 -19.59 5.74
CA ASN A 311 -27.37 -18.79 5.75
C ASN A 311 -26.22 -19.45 6.54
N PHE A 312 -26.34 -20.72 6.93
CA PHE A 312 -25.24 -21.46 7.49
C PHE A 312 -24.04 -21.47 6.53
N HIS A 313 -22.85 -21.13 7.05
CA HIS A 313 -21.62 -21.14 6.28
C HIS A 313 -20.72 -22.30 6.69
N SER A 314 -20.34 -22.36 7.97
CA SER A 314 -19.34 -23.29 8.47
C SER A 314 -19.53 -23.54 9.97
N ARG A 315 -18.81 -24.52 10.51
CA ARG A 315 -18.73 -24.77 11.95
C ARG A 315 -17.30 -25.14 12.35
N GLU A 316 -16.90 -24.77 13.55
CA GLU A 316 -15.63 -25.13 14.17
C GLU A 316 -15.89 -25.67 15.59
N ILE A 317 -15.40 -26.87 15.87
CA ILE A 317 -15.48 -27.49 17.20
C ILE A 317 -14.22 -27.12 17.95
N PHE A 318 -14.35 -26.47 19.10
CA PHE A 318 -13.22 -26.21 19.99
C PHE A 318 -13.02 -27.37 20.96
N ASP A 319 -14.11 -27.86 21.55
CA ASP A 319 -14.15 -29.03 22.42
C ASP A 319 -15.56 -29.65 22.45
N ASP A 320 -15.78 -30.64 23.32
CA ASP A 320 -17.04 -31.37 23.46
C ASP A 320 -18.21 -30.48 23.90
N GLU A 321 -17.93 -29.33 24.51
CA GLU A 321 -18.92 -28.42 25.08
C GLU A 321 -19.00 -27.07 24.35
N LEU A 322 -18.12 -26.79 23.37
CA LEU A 322 -18.06 -25.51 22.68
C LEU A 322 -17.87 -25.65 21.17
N LEU A 323 -18.85 -25.10 20.45
CA LEU A 323 -18.87 -25.02 18.99
C LEU A 323 -19.05 -23.56 18.54
N ALA A 324 -18.27 -23.11 17.57
CA ALA A 324 -18.58 -21.92 16.78
C ALA A 324 -19.38 -22.31 15.54
N ILE A 325 -20.49 -21.61 15.31
CA ILE A 325 -21.25 -21.67 14.07
C ILE A 325 -21.12 -20.34 13.35
N GLU A 326 -20.64 -20.41 12.12
CA GLU A 326 -20.51 -19.25 11.24
C GLU A 326 -21.73 -19.17 10.32
N LEU A 327 -22.38 -18.02 10.32
CA LEU A 327 -23.49 -17.68 9.45
C LEU A 327 -23.11 -16.53 8.52
N SER A 328 -23.56 -16.62 7.28
CA SER A 328 -23.52 -15.53 6.31
C SER A 328 -24.54 -14.44 6.68
N LYS A 329 -24.22 -13.19 6.36
CA LYS A 329 -25.17 -12.08 6.51
C LYS A 329 -26.25 -12.15 5.44
N THR A 330 -27.51 -12.07 5.86
CA THR A 330 -28.67 -11.95 4.97
C THR A 330 -28.99 -10.50 4.62
N GLU A 331 -28.61 -9.56 5.48
CA GLU A 331 -28.76 -8.12 5.29
C GLU A 331 -27.42 -7.41 5.46
N ILE A 332 -27.15 -6.45 4.59
CA ILE A 332 -25.88 -5.72 4.55
C ILE A 332 -26.16 -4.23 4.64
N LEU A 333 -25.73 -3.62 5.75
CA LEU A 333 -25.75 -2.18 5.92
C LEU A 333 -24.46 -1.57 5.37
N PHE A 334 -24.55 -0.86 4.25
CA PHE A 334 -23.43 -0.09 3.71
C PHE A 334 -23.27 1.22 4.49
N ASN A 335 -22.38 1.21 5.47
CA ASN A 335 -22.08 2.36 6.33
C ASN A 335 -20.60 2.77 6.26
N LYS A 336 -19.97 2.52 5.11
CA LYS A 336 -18.57 2.85 4.84
C LYS A 336 -18.48 3.83 3.68
N PRO A 337 -17.69 4.91 3.80
CA PRO A 337 -17.55 5.89 2.73
C PRO A 337 -16.54 5.38 1.68
N LEU A 338 -16.92 4.35 0.92
CA LEU A 338 -16.05 3.67 -0.06
C LEU A 338 -15.46 4.63 -1.10
N TYR A 339 -16.20 5.70 -1.42
CA TYR A 339 -15.77 6.74 -2.36
C TYR A 339 -14.50 7.46 -1.90
N VAL A 340 -14.24 7.55 -0.60
CA VAL A 340 -13.02 8.16 -0.06
C VAL A 340 -11.83 7.28 -0.39
N GLY A 341 -11.96 5.98 -0.12
CA GLY A 341 -10.89 5.03 -0.37
C GLY A 341 -10.61 4.85 -1.87
N MET A 342 -11.65 4.87 -2.71
CA MET A 342 -11.52 4.92 -4.17
C MET A 342 -10.74 6.17 -4.61
N ALA A 343 -11.11 7.36 -4.12
CA ALA A 343 -10.42 8.60 -4.47
C ALA A 343 -8.95 8.59 -4.01
N ILE A 344 -8.65 8.12 -2.79
CA ILE A 344 -7.27 7.99 -2.29
C ILE A 344 -6.44 7.06 -3.20
N LEU A 345 -7.02 5.91 -3.61
CA LEU A 345 -6.35 4.96 -4.50
C LEU A 345 -6.09 5.54 -5.88
N GLU A 346 -7.00 6.34 -6.43
CA GLU A 346 -6.81 6.96 -7.75
C GLU A 346 -5.83 8.13 -7.68
N ILE A 347 -5.96 8.99 -6.67
CA ILE A 347 -5.09 10.15 -6.46
C ILE A 347 -3.65 9.70 -6.17
N SER A 348 -3.44 8.67 -5.36
CA SER A 348 -2.08 8.14 -5.10
C SER A 348 -1.36 7.71 -6.37
N LYS A 349 -2.04 7.04 -7.31
CA LYS A 349 -1.45 6.66 -8.61
C LYS A 349 -0.94 7.88 -9.37
N THR A 350 -1.65 9.01 -9.29
CA THR A 350 -1.25 10.24 -10.00
C THR A 350 0.13 10.75 -9.58
N ARG A 351 0.51 10.54 -8.32
CA ARG A 351 1.82 10.94 -7.81
C ARG A 351 2.94 10.04 -8.33
N MET A 352 2.66 8.75 -8.49
CA MET A 352 3.62 7.80 -9.04
C MET A 352 3.81 8.01 -10.54
N TYR A 353 2.72 8.25 -11.28
CA TYR A 353 2.79 8.61 -12.70
C TYR A 353 3.55 9.92 -12.92
N ASP A 354 3.29 10.95 -12.12
CA ASP A 354 4.01 12.22 -12.20
C ASP A 354 5.52 12.03 -12.00
N PHE A 355 5.92 11.25 -10.99
CA PHE A 355 7.33 10.98 -10.75
C PHE A 355 7.99 10.19 -11.90
N HIS A 356 7.31 9.19 -12.45
CA HIS A 356 7.87 8.39 -13.54
C HIS A 356 7.88 9.14 -14.88
N TYR A 357 6.70 9.56 -15.36
CA TYR A 357 6.52 10.11 -16.70
C TYR A 357 6.93 11.57 -16.80
N ASN A 358 6.58 12.42 -15.82
CA ASN A 358 6.84 13.86 -15.91
C ASN A 358 8.19 14.27 -15.32
N PHE A 359 8.84 13.41 -14.54
CA PHE A 359 10.15 13.70 -13.97
C PHE A 359 11.21 12.73 -14.50
N MET A 360 11.21 11.46 -14.09
CA MET A 360 12.30 10.53 -14.39
C MET A 360 12.54 10.34 -15.89
N GLN A 361 11.49 10.15 -16.70
CA GLN A 361 11.63 10.02 -18.15
C GLN A 361 12.14 11.30 -18.85
N HIS A 362 12.05 12.48 -18.22
CA HIS A 362 12.65 13.70 -18.78
C HIS A 362 14.12 13.88 -18.39
N GLN A 363 14.63 13.13 -17.41
CA GLN A 363 16.02 13.20 -16.97
C GLN A 363 16.95 12.30 -17.78
N PHE A 364 16.40 11.30 -18.47
CA PHE A 364 17.14 10.27 -19.20
C PHE A 364 16.48 10.03 -20.55
N SER A 365 17.29 9.71 -21.56
CA SER A 365 16.77 9.10 -22.79
C SER A 365 16.25 7.68 -22.52
N ASP A 366 15.34 7.19 -23.36
CA ASP A 366 14.64 5.91 -23.19
C ASP A 366 15.57 4.69 -23.04
N ASP A 367 16.78 4.76 -23.61
CA ASP A 367 17.80 3.71 -23.55
C ASP A 367 18.64 3.74 -22.26
N ARG A 368 18.60 4.85 -21.52
CA ARG A 368 19.41 5.09 -20.31
C ARG A 368 18.64 4.91 -19.01
N LEU A 369 17.32 4.78 -19.05
CA LEU A 369 16.49 4.53 -17.88
C LEU A 369 15.61 3.31 -18.09
N LYS A 370 15.79 2.29 -17.25
CA LYS A 370 14.90 1.13 -17.22
C LYS A 370 14.24 1.03 -15.87
N LEU A 371 12.92 0.96 -15.86
CA LEU A 371 12.20 0.51 -14.67
C LEU A 371 12.43 -1.01 -14.54
N LEU A 372 12.98 -1.42 -13.41
CA LEU A 372 13.14 -2.83 -13.07
C LEU A 372 11.85 -3.35 -12.46
N TYR A 373 11.32 -2.61 -11.47
CA TYR A 373 10.24 -3.08 -10.64
C TYR A 373 9.45 -1.92 -10.03
N MET A 374 8.15 -2.13 -9.83
CA MET A 374 7.25 -1.23 -9.11
C MET A 374 6.42 -2.03 -8.10
N ASP A 375 6.27 -1.52 -6.88
CA ASP A 375 5.24 -1.98 -5.95
C ASP A 375 4.64 -0.80 -5.18
N THR A 376 3.45 -0.37 -5.61
CA THR A 376 2.63 0.68 -5.01
C THR A 376 3.31 2.04 -4.95
N ASP A 377 4.16 2.26 -3.94
CA ASP A 377 4.92 3.47 -3.63
C ASP A 377 6.41 3.36 -3.94
N SER A 378 6.89 2.16 -4.26
CA SER A 378 8.28 1.89 -4.61
C SER A 378 8.52 1.79 -6.13
N LEU A 379 9.63 2.34 -6.61
CA LEU A 379 10.16 2.20 -7.96
C LEU A 379 11.64 1.83 -7.90
N VAL A 380 12.03 0.79 -8.63
CA VAL A 380 13.43 0.36 -8.75
C VAL A 380 13.90 0.62 -10.18
N TYR A 381 14.92 1.44 -10.35
CA TYR A 381 15.46 1.83 -11.65
C TYR A 381 16.87 1.26 -11.88
N GLU A 382 17.16 0.87 -13.11
CA GLU A 382 18.52 0.85 -13.66
C GLU A 382 18.73 2.16 -14.42
N MET A 383 19.78 2.88 -14.04
CA MET A 383 20.13 4.21 -14.58
C MET A 383 21.53 4.14 -15.17
N VAL A 384 21.66 4.43 -16.47
CA VAL A 384 22.95 4.51 -17.16
C VAL A 384 23.46 5.94 -17.06
N CYS A 385 24.41 6.23 -16.16
CA CYS A 385 24.98 7.57 -15.95
C CYS A 385 26.27 7.54 -15.12
N ASP A 386 27.05 8.61 -15.20
CA ASP A 386 28.35 8.72 -14.51
C ASP A 386 28.19 8.78 -12.98
N ASP A 387 27.12 9.43 -12.49
CA ASP A 387 26.76 9.47 -11.08
C ASP A 387 25.25 9.67 -10.91
N ALA A 388 24.54 8.59 -10.52
CA ALA A 388 23.11 8.67 -10.28
C ALA A 388 22.73 9.56 -9.08
N TYR A 389 23.66 9.83 -8.15
CA TYR A 389 23.41 10.69 -6.99
C TYR A 389 23.42 12.19 -7.36
N GLU A 390 23.97 12.58 -8.52
CA GLU A 390 23.83 13.94 -9.06
C GLU A 390 22.37 14.31 -9.30
N LEU A 391 21.57 13.35 -9.79
CA LEU A 391 20.13 13.55 -9.97
C LEU A 391 19.46 13.98 -8.67
N ILE A 392 19.80 13.31 -7.56
CA ILE A 392 19.24 13.60 -6.23
C ILE A 392 19.71 14.98 -5.76
N ARG A 393 21.02 15.27 -5.86
CA ARG A 393 21.59 16.56 -5.45
C ARG A 393 20.98 17.73 -6.22
N ALA A 394 20.85 17.61 -7.54
CA ALA A 394 20.30 18.65 -8.40
C ALA A 394 18.79 18.87 -8.18
N ASN A 395 18.06 17.85 -7.70
CA ASN A 395 16.61 17.88 -7.54
C ASN A 395 16.17 17.68 -6.09
N ILE A 396 16.95 18.19 -5.13
CA ILE A 396 16.75 17.93 -3.70
C ILE A 396 15.34 18.26 -3.19
N SER A 397 14.64 19.21 -3.81
CA SER A 397 13.26 19.57 -3.50
C SER A 397 12.23 18.46 -3.77
N ARG A 398 12.61 17.42 -4.51
CA ARG A 398 11.78 16.24 -4.82
C ARG A 398 12.13 15.04 -3.95
N PHE A 399 13.24 15.09 -3.21
CA PHE A 399 13.78 13.96 -2.47
C PHE A 399 13.80 14.18 -0.95
N ASP A 400 13.42 13.15 -0.20
CA ASP A 400 13.77 13.00 1.22
C ASP A 400 15.10 12.27 1.31
N THR A 401 16.11 12.97 1.82
CA THR A 401 17.47 12.47 1.97
C THR A 401 17.89 12.39 3.44
N SER A 402 16.93 12.48 4.37
CA SER A 402 17.20 12.53 5.80
C SER A 402 17.82 11.25 6.37
N ASP A 403 17.60 10.13 5.67
CA ASP A 403 18.11 8.79 5.99
C ASP A 403 19.56 8.55 5.50
N TYR A 404 20.13 9.46 4.69
CA TYR A 404 21.55 9.36 4.32
C TYR A 404 22.47 9.61 5.53
N PRO A 405 23.63 8.94 5.61
CA PRO A 405 24.69 9.30 6.55
C PRO A 405 25.15 10.75 6.34
N GLU A 406 25.48 11.46 7.42
CA GLU A 406 25.85 12.89 7.37
C GLU A 406 27.08 13.16 6.50
N ASN A 407 28.08 12.26 6.55
CA ASN A 407 29.30 12.33 5.74
C ASN A 407 29.31 11.22 4.68
N ASN A 408 28.22 11.06 3.94
CA ASN A 408 28.15 10.06 2.86
C ASN A 408 29.08 10.43 1.70
N ILE A 409 29.63 9.41 1.04
CA ILE A 409 30.57 9.54 -0.09
C ILE A 409 29.96 10.20 -1.34
N TYR A 410 28.65 10.39 -1.35
CA TYR A 410 27.90 11.00 -2.46
C TYR A 410 27.66 12.50 -2.23
N ASN A 411 28.12 13.08 -1.11
CA ASN A 411 27.89 14.48 -0.76
C ASN A 411 26.40 14.88 -0.80
N ILE A 412 25.50 13.96 -0.45
CA ILE A 412 24.06 14.25 -0.36
C ILE A 412 23.77 14.92 0.99
N PRO A 413 23.20 16.15 1.01
CA PRO A 413 22.81 16.79 2.26
C PRO A 413 21.60 16.08 2.86
N ARG A 414 21.48 16.04 4.19
CA ARG A 414 20.32 15.49 4.89
C ARG A 414 19.22 16.53 4.98
N CYS A 415 18.10 16.32 4.28
CA CYS A 415 16.99 17.26 4.28
C CYS A 415 15.64 16.55 4.12
N ASN A 416 14.55 17.32 4.24
CA ASN A 416 13.18 16.92 3.92
C ASN A 416 12.62 15.68 4.67
N GLY A 417 13.16 15.40 5.86
CA GLY A 417 12.80 14.20 6.61
C GLY A 417 11.30 14.06 6.90
N LYS A 418 10.73 12.95 6.43
CA LYS A 418 9.32 12.56 6.57
C LYS A 418 8.33 13.50 5.89
N VAL A 419 8.75 14.32 4.93
CA VAL A 419 7.84 15.18 4.17
C VAL A 419 7.00 14.32 3.20
N LEU A 420 5.68 14.46 3.27
CA LEU A 420 4.73 13.61 2.54
C LEU A 420 4.89 13.76 1.02
N GLY A 421 4.93 12.63 0.32
CA GLY A 421 4.93 12.60 -1.15
C GLY A 421 6.25 13.03 -1.79
N MET A 422 7.35 13.03 -1.04
CA MET A 422 8.71 13.05 -1.60
C MET A 422 9.21 11.63 -1.84
N MET A 423 10.13 11.47 -2.79
CA MET A 423 10.81 10.19 -3.01
C MET A 423 12.05 10.10 -2.13
N LYS A 424 12.32 8.95 -1.54
CA LYS A 424 13.57 8.67 -0.83
C LYS A 424 14.30 7.52 -1.48
N ASP A 425 15.60 7.50 -1.33
CA ASP A 425 16.39 6.29 -1.49
C ASP A 425 16.06 5.35 -0.31
N GLU A 426 15.36 4.25 -0.60
CA GLU A 426 14.91 3.28 0.40
C GLU A 426 16.07 2.67 1.19
N LEU A 427 17.26 2.64 0.59
CA LEU A 427 18.44 2.04 1.18
C LEU A 427 19.38 3.07 1.84
N GLY A 428 19.05 4.36 1.78
CA GLY A 428 19.81 5.43 2.44
C GLY A 428 21.26 5.52 1.94
N GLY A 429 21.49 5.31 0.65
CA GLY A 429 22.80 5.34 0.02
C GLY A 429 23.53 4.01 -0.02
N ARG A 430 22.95 2.91 0.48
CA ARG A 430 23.54 1.57 0.29
C ARG A 430 23.32 1.11 -1.15
N ILE A 431 24.41 0.69 -1.78
CA ILE A 431 24.45 0.33 -3.20
C ILE A 431 23.86 -1.06 -3.40
N ILE A 432 22.90 -1.18 -4.32
CA ILE A 432 22.45 -2.47 -4.86
C ILE A 432 23.43 -2.91 -5.94
N THR A 433 23.99 -4.12 -5.81
CA THR A 433 24.95 -4.66 -6.77
C THR A 433 24.28 -5.54 -7.83
N ASP A 434 23.35 -6.39 -7.39
CA ASP A 434 22.60 -7.30 -8.25
C ASP A 434 21.12 -7.27 -7.89
N TRP A 435 20.26 -7.31 -8.91
CA TRP A 435 18.81 -7.34 -8.76
C TRP A 435 18.22 -8.49 -9.58
N VAL A 436 17.28 -9.24 -8.99
CA VAL A 436 16.49 -10.25 -9.68
C VAL A 436 15.02 -10.20 -9.25
N ALA A 437 14.09 -10.19 -10.21
CA ALA A 437 12.66 -10.22 -9.97
C ALA A 437 11.97 -11.24 -10.89
N LEU A 438 11.21 -12.16 -10.30
CA LEU A 438 10.53 -13.22 -11.03
C LEU A 438 9.06 -12.90 -11.29
N ALA A 439 8.41 -12.24 -10.33
CA ALA A 439 7.01 -11.88 -10.40
C ALA A 439 6.67 -10.73 -9.43
N SER A 440 5.42 -10.28 -9.47
CA SER A 440 4.86 -9.37 -8.47
C SER A 440 5.09 -9.94 -7.05
N LYS A 441 5.77 -9.15 -6.22
CA LYS A 441 6.12 -9.42 -4.81
C LYS A 441 6.98 -10.68 -4.62
N MET A 442 7.81 -10.97 -5.64
CA MET A 442 8.77 -12.06 -5.71
C MET A 442 10.08 -11.57 -6.34
N TYR A 443 11.02 -11.14 -5.51
CA TYR A 443 12.31 -10.57 -5.95
C TYR A 443 13.40 -10.72 -4.89
N SER A 444 14.65 -10.57 -5.32
CA SER A 444 15.82 -10.55 -4.45
C SER A 444 16.85 -9.55 -4.97
N TYR A 445 17.66 -9.01 -4.06
CA TYR A 445 18.79 -8.15 -4.41
C TYR A 445 19.92 -8.27 -3.40
N LYS A 446 21.13 -7.97 -3.87
CA LYS A 446 22.36 -7.90 -3.06
C LYS A 446 22.73 -6.44 -2.81
N THR A 447 23.31 -6.16 -1.64
CA THR A 447 23.89 -4.85 -1.36
C THR A 447 25.40 -4.96 -1.13
N MET A 448 26.13 -3.89 -1.41
CA MET A 448 27.59 -3.88 -1.30
C MET A 448 28.08 -4.05 0.16
N ASP A 449 27.28 -3.59 1.13
CA ASP A 449 27.63 -3.53 2.55
C ASP A 449 27.17 -4.75 3.37
N SER A 450 26.53 -5.74 2.73
CA SER A 450 25.98 -6.90 3.44
C SER A 450 26.20 -8.19 2.68
N ASP A 451 26.68 -9.21 3.38
CA ASP A 451 26.74 -10.59 2.86
C ASP A 451 25.36 -11.26 2.80
N ASN A 452 24.33 -10.66 3.41
CA ASN A 452 22.99 -11.23 3.43
C ASN A 452 22.15 -10.70 2.27
N ASP A 453 21.67 -11.62 1.44
CA ASP A 453 20.72 -11.32 0.38
C ASP A 453 19.39 -10.81 0.96
N VAL A 454 18.82 -9.77 0.34
CA VAL A 454 17.44 -9.38 0.62
C VAL A 454 16.53 -10.17 -0.31
N MET A 455 15.58 -10.90 0.26
CA MET A 455 14.64 -11.73 -0.48
C MET A 455 13.20 -11.40 -0.06
N LYS A 456 12.32 -11.27 -1.04
CA LYS A 456 10.89 -11.01 -0.86
C LYS A 456 10.10 -12.05 -1.62
N LEU A 457 9.26 -12.78 -0.89
CA LEU A 457 8.45 -13.87 -1.43
C LEU A 457 7.08 -13.88 -0.75
N LYS A 458 6.09 -13.22 -1.38
CA LYS A 458 4.76 -13.11 -0.79
C LYS A 458 4.11 -14.48 -0.58
N GLY A 459 3.62 -14.70 0.64
CA GLY A 459 2.90 -15.92 1.03
C GLY A 459 3.78 -16.99 1.70
N ILE A 460 5.08 -16.74 1.82
CA ILE A 460 6.02 -17.62 2.54
C ILE A 460 6.48 -16.92 3.81
N ARG A 461 6.66 -17.68 4.91
CA ARG A 461 7.12 -17.13 6.19
C ARG A 461 8.55 -16.61 6.07
N ASP A 462 8.82 -15.44 6.66
CA ASP A 462 10.12 -14.76 6.55
C ASP A 462 11.31 -15.63 6.97
N TYR A 463 11.18 -16.45 8.02
CA TYR A 463 12.29 -17.32 8.46
C TYR A 463 12.63 -18.39 7.42
N ILE A 464 11.65 -18.86 6.63
CA ILE A 464 11.89 -19.83 5.57
C ILE A 464 12.67 -19.15 4.45
N VAL A 465 12.21 -17.95 4.06
CA VAL A 465 12.86 -17.15 3.01
C VAL A 465 14.33 -16.87 3.38
N LYS A 466 14.58 -16.44 4.62
CA LYS A 466 15.93 -16.11 5.09
C LYS A 466 16.86 -17.31 5.22
N ASN A 467 16.35 -18.48 5.61
CA ASN A 467 17.19 -19.62 5.97
C ASN A 467 17.27 -20.72 4.90
N ARG A 468 16.38 -20.73 3.90
CA ARG A 468 16.28 -21.81 2.89
C ARG A 468 16.40 -21.34 1.44
N LEU A 469 16.47 -20.02 1.21
CA LEU A 469 16.63 -19.44 -0.12
C LEU A 469 17.87 -18.55 -0.17
N THR A 470 18.42 -18.41 -1.36
CA THR A 470 19.50 -17.47 -1.68
C THR A 470 19.14 -16.65 -2.91
N PHE A 471 19.86 -15.57 -3.18
CA PHE A 471 19.73 -14.81 -4.43
C PHE A 471 19.94 -15.70 -5.66
N ASP A 472 20.90 -16.63 -5.59
CA ASP A 472 21.25 -17.50 -6.71
C ASP A 472 20.10 -18.45 -7.07
N ASP A 473 19.26 -18.83 -6.10
CA ASP A 473 18.04 -19.60 -6.38
C ASP A 473 17.07 -18.83 -7.30
N TYR A 474 16.90 -17.52 -7.04
CA TYR A 474 16.04 -16.68 -7.88
C TYR A 474 16.65 -16.53 -9.28
N LEU A 475 17.98 -16.34 -9.33
CA LEU A 475 18.70 -16.19 -10.60
C LEU A 475 18.69 -17.48 -11.43
N GLU A 476 18.83 -18.64 -10.79
CA GLU A 476 18.72 -19.95 -11.43
C GLU A 476 17.31 -20.17 -11.95
N CYS A 477 16.27 -19.90 -11.15
CA CYS A 477 14.88 -19.98 -11.61
C CYS A 477 14.64 -19.09 -12.83
N LEU A 478 15.22 -17.88 -12.84
CA LEU A 478 15.13 -16.96 -13.97
C LEU A 478 15.82 -17.51 -15.23
N ARG A 479 17.05 -18.02 -15.09
CA ARG A 479 17.90 -18.42 -16.22
C ARG A 479 17.55 -19.79 -16.79
N SER A 480 17.20 -20.74 -15.93
CA SER A 480 16.92 -22.14 -16.31
C SER A 480 15.44 -22.42 -16.55
N GLY A 481 14.54 -21.59 -16.01
CA GLY A 481 13.10 -21.88 -15.98
C GLY A 481 12.71 -23.00 -15.01
N ILE A 482 13.66 -23.50 -14.20
CA ILE A 482 13.41 -24.55 -13.21
C ILE A 482 12.67 -23.96 -12.01
N THR A 483 11.72 -24.72 -11.47
CA THR A 483 10.99 -24.34 -10.26
C THR A 483 11.67 -24.94 -9.03
N LYS A 484 12.10 -24.09 -8.09
CA LYS A 484 12.54 -24.52 -6.76
C LYS A 484 11.34 -24.68 -5.81
N SER A 485 11.21 -25.85 -5.20
CA SER A 485 10.17 -26.13 -4.19
C SER A 485 10.75 -26.05 -2.78
N VAL A 486 10.07 -25.35 -1.87
CA VAL A 486 10.47 -25.25 -0.46
C VAL A 486 9.30 -25.63 0.44
N ALA A 487 9.51 -26.62 1.32
CA ALA A 487 8.51 -27.00 2.32
C ALA A 487 8.36 -25.91 3.39
N GLN A 488 7.14 -25.66 3.86
CA GLN A 488 6.87 -24.71 4.95
C GLN A 488 6.78 -25.33 6.34
N SER A 489 6.88 -26.67 6.42
CA SER A 489 6.93 -27.43 7.67
C SER A 489 8.19 -27.12 8.47
#